data_AF-A0A024WZK5-F1
#
_entry.id   AF-A0A024WZK5-F1
#
_cell.length_a   1.000
_cell.length_b   1.000
_cell.length_c   1.000
_cell.angle_alpha   90.00
_cell.angle_beta   90.00
_cell.angle_gamma   90.00
#
_symmetry.space_group_name_H-M   'P 1'
#
loop_
_entity.id
_entity.type
_entity.pdbx_description
1 polymer ?
#
loop_
_entity_poly.entity_id
_entity_poly.type
_entity_poly.pdbx_seq_one_letter_code
_entity_poly.pdbx_strand_id
1 'polypeptide(L)'
;MKSVKENFDRRTSQRFEEYEERIQEKRRKCKEQCDKDIQEIIEKDRMDKSLAEKVEKCCLICGCGLGGGVAPFVGLFGGITISELKKVAAAASTQAGIEEAIKGVGSIFHLEAGSTMEWTNMINAENYSNKMSLVEIVTILKNKCEDGQVVGDSLFCSASNSIAESGDTFEFSKNISVMAADAAEAARKAASNKLAEMTSVGTICSNPVVISAIVVVIIAVILLIIYLILRYRRKKKMNKKDHYTKLLKE
;
A
#
# COMPACT_ATOMS: atom_id res chain seq x y z
N MET A 1 -38.79 55.41 69.56
CA MET A 1 -38.75 55.29 68.08
C MET A 1 -37.32 55.08 67.52
N LYS A 2 -36.27 55.69 68.09
CA LYS A 2 -34.86 55.47 67.67
C LYS A 2 -34.37 54.02 67.75
N SER A 3 -34.66 53.31 68.85
CA SER A 3 -34.20 51.92 69.08
C SER A 3 -34.80 50.87 68.12
N VAL A 4 -35.97 51.15 67.54
CA VAL A 4 -36.60 50.28 66.54
C VAL A 4 -35.94 50.47 65.17
N LYS A 5 -35.56 51.71 64.84
CA LYS A 5 -34.84 52.03 63.60
C LYS A 5 -33.44 51.42 63.59
N GLU A 6 -32.67 51.55 64.68
CA GLU A 6 -31.33 50.94 64.79
C GLU A 6 -31.38 49.41 64.71
N ASN A 7 -32.43 48.76 65.25
CA ASN A 7 -32.60 47.30 65.12
C ASN A 7 -32.97 46.86 63.70
N PHE A 8 -33.67 47.69 62.95
CA PHE A 8 -33.98 47.42 61.55
C PHE A 8 -32.74 47.60 60.67
N ASP A 9 -31.99 48.68 60.88
CA ASP A 9 -30.74 48.95 60.17
C ASP A 9 -29.71 47.85 60.44
N ARG A 10 -29.56 47.40 61.69
CA ARG A 10 -28.66 46.29 62.05
C ARG A 10 -29.05 44.97 61.37
N ARG A 11 -30.34 44.62 61.39
CA ARG A 11 -30.84 43.40 60.72
C ARG A 11 -30.73 43.47 59.20
N THR A 12 -30.87 44.66 58.64
CA THR A 12 -30.74 44.90 57.20
C THR A 12 -29.28 44.78 56.77
N SER A 13 -28.34 45.33 57.56
CA SER A 13 -26.89 45.21 57.32
C SER A 13 -26.42 43.75 57.34
N GLN A 14 -26.87 42.96 58.32
CA GLN A 14 -26.51 41.53 58.41
C GLN A 14 -27.01 40.74 57.18
N ARG A 15 -28.22 41.01 56.70
CA ARG A 15 -28.74 40.35 55.50
C ARG A 15 -28.00 40.76 54.23
N PHE A 16 -27.47 41.97 54.16
CA PHE A 16 -26.64 42.40 53.04
C PHE A 16 -25.28 41.68 53.04
N GLU A 17 -24.62 41.55 54.19
CA GLU A 17 -23.38 40.77 54.32
C GLU A 17 -23.59 39.29 53.96
N GLU A 18 -24.62 38.64 54.49
CA GLU A 18 -24.96 37.24 54.14
C GLU A 18 -25.30 37.08 52.65
N TYR A 19 -25.89 38.11 52.02
CA TYR A 19 -26.20 38.08 50.59
C TYR A 19 -24.94 38.23 49.74
N GLU A 20 -24.01 39.11 50.13
CA GLU A 20 -22.72 39.27 49.46
C GLU A 20 -21.86 38.02 49.55
N GLU A 21 -21.75 37.40 50.74
CA GLU A 21 -20.99 36.17 50.94
C GLU A 21 -21.51 35.02 50.05
N ARG A 22 -22.83 34.83 49.96
CA ARG A 22 -23.42 33.82 49.06
C ARG A 22 -23.16 34.11 47.59
N ILE A 23 -23.17 35.38 47.18
CA ILE A 23 -22.86 35.75 45.80
C ILE A 23 -21.38 35.48 45.51
N GLN A 24 -20.47 35.80 46.43
CA GLN A 24 -19.05 35.52 46.27
C GLN A 24 -18.79 34.02 46.19
N GLU A 25 -19.42 33.21 47.03
CA GLU A 25 -19.27 31.74 47.02
C GLU A 25 -19.76 31.13 45.70
N LYS A 26 -20.93 31.57 45.20
CA LYS A 26 -21.46 31.11 43.91
C LYS A 26 -20.57 31.49 42.73
N ARG A 27 -20.02 32.72 42.71
CA ARG A 27 -19.06 33.13 41.69
C ARG A 27 -17.79 32.29 41.74
N ARG A 28 -17.29 31.97 42.93
CA ARG A 28 -16.11 31.10 43.09
C ARG A 28 -16.36 29.71 42.52
N LYS A 29 -17.51 29.09 42.84
CA LYS A 29 -17.89 27.77 42.31
C LYS A 29 -18.04 27.75 40.79
N CYS A 30 -18.67 28.76 40.19
CA CYS A 30 -18.76 28.85 38.73
C CYS A 30 -17.39 29.00 38.06
N LYS A 31 -16.48 29.77 38.67
CA LYS A 31 -15.12 29.95 38.14
C LYS A 31 -14.31 28.66 38.21
N GLU A 32 -14.35 27.97 39.35
CA GLU A 32 -13.71 26.66 39.52
C GLU A 32 -14.28 25.59 38.57
N GLN A 33 -15.58 25.63 38.26
CA GLN A 33 -16.20 24.72 37.31
C GLN A 33 -15.78 25.02 35.87
N CYS A 34 -15.77 26.30 35.48
CA CYS A 34 -15.33 26.74 34.17
C CYS A 34 -13.86 26.39 33.91
N ASP A 35 -12.98 26.62 34.90
CA ASP A 35 -11.56 26.30 34.80
C ASP A 35 -11.32 24.79 34.62
N LYS A 36 -12.12 23.94 35.28
CA LYS A 36 -12.08 22.47 35.11
C LYS A 36 -12.56 22.04 33.72
N ASP A 37 -13.67 22.60 33.25
CA ASP A 37 -14.22 22.26 31.94
C ASP A 37 -13.27 22.71 30.81
N ILE A 38 -12.61 23.87 30.97
CA ILE A 38 -11.56 24.35 30.05
C ILE A 38 -10.35 23.41 30.05
N GLN A 39 -9.87 22.96 31.22
CA GLN A 39 -8.78 21.98 31.30
C GLN A 39 -9.15 20.65 30.61
N GLU A 40 -10.38 20.15 30.80
CA GLU A 40 -10.83 18.92 30.15
C GLU A 40 -10.90 19.06 28.62
N ILE A 41 -11.31 20.23 28.11
CA ILE A 41 -11.36 20.51 26.67
C ILE A 41 -9.94 20.58 26.09
N ILE A 42 -9.01 21.26 26.76
CA ILE A 42 -7.60 21.36 26.31
C ILE A 42 -6.94 19.97 26.31
N GLU A 43 -7.18 19.16 27.33
CA GLU A 43 -6.65 17.79 27.37
C GLU A 43 -7.22 16.90 26.26
N LYS A 44 -8.52 17.01 25.97
CA LYS A 44 -9.16 16.31 24.84
C LYS A 44 -8.59 16.75 23.49
N ASP A 45 -8.49 18.06 23.24
CA ASP A 45 -7.95 18.60 22.00
C ASP A 45 -6.48 18.17 21.79
N ARG A 46 -5.68 18.14 22.86
CA ARG A 46 -4.30 17.64 22.83
C ARG A 46 -4.22 16.16 22.47
N MET A 47 -5.12 15.34 23.02
CA MET A 47 -5.20 13.91 22.70
C MET A 47 -5.63 13.69 21.25
N ASP A 48 -6.67 14.39 20.79
CA ASP A 48 -7.17 14.30 19.41
C ASP A 48 -6.12 14.78 18.40
N LYS A 49 -5.39 15.86 18.70
CA LYS A 49 -4.26 16.32 17.89
C LYS A 49 -3.11 15.31 17.86
N SER A 50 -2.79 14.68 19.00
CA SER A 50 -1.77 13.62 19.06
C SER A 50 -2.18 12.34 18.32
N LEU A 51 -3.49 12.03 18.29
CA LEU A 51 -4.04 10.89 17.56
C LEU A 51 -4.06 11.19 16.06
N ALA A 52 -4.47 12.38 15.65
CA ALA A 52 -4.40 12.82 14.26
C ALA A 52 -2.96 12.79 13.74
N GLU A 53 -2.00 13.32 14.51
CA GLU A 53 -0.57 13.32 14.14
C GLU A 53 0.01 11.89 14.08
N LYS A 54 -0.44 10.98 14.97
CA LYS A 54 -0.06 9.56 14.92
C LYS A 54 -0.70 8.81 13.75
N VAL A 55 -1.94 9.11 13.41
CA VAL A 55 -2.64 8.51 12.26
C VAL A 55 -2.04 9.00 10.95
N GLU A 56 -1.68 10.29 10.86
CA GLU A 56 -1.00 10.87 9.72
C GLU A 56 0.42 10.30 9.57
N LYS A 57 1.19 10.18 10.66
CA LYS A 57 2.48 9.48 10.67
C LYS A 57 2.37 7.99 10.33
N CYS A 58 1.31 7.30 10.78
CA CYS A 58 1.07 5.90 10.45
C CYS A 58 0.69 5.73 8.96
N CYS A 59 -0.07 6.67 8.39
CA CYS A 59 -0.42 6.66 6.97
C CYS A 59 0.79 7.00 6.09
N LEU A 60 1.66 7.92 6.53
CA LEU A 60 2.94 8.23 5.87
C LEU A 60 3.96 7.08 5.98
N ILE A 61 4.00 6.36 7.11
CA ILE A 61 4.86 5.18 7.31
C ILE A 61 4.33 3.94 6.57
N CYS A 62 3.02 3.84 6.36
CA CYS A 62 2.42 2.77 5.56
C CYS A 62 2.54 3.01 4.04
N GLY A 63 2.71 4.27 3.61
CA GLY A 63 2.89 4.67 2.22
C GLY A 63 4.31 4.54 1.66
N CYS A 64 5.34 4.49 2.50
CA CYS A 64 6.74 4.32 2.09
C CYS A 64 7.40 3.25 2.95
N GLY A 65 7.46 2.03 2.43
CA GLY A 65 8.14 0.93 3.11
C GLY A 65 9.60 1.22 3.36
N LEU A 66 10.00 1.17 4.64
CA LEU A 66 11.35 0.83 5.07
C LEU A 66 11.27 0.04 6.39
N GLY A 67 11.32 -1.29 6.26
CA GLY A 67 12.07 -2.16 7.17
C GLY A 67 11.48 -2.50 8.54
N GLY A 68 10.77 -3.64 8.59
CA GLY A 68 10.91 -4.58 9.71
C GLY A 68 9.89 -4.50 10.85
N GLY A 69 8.90 -5.39 10.82
CA GLY A 69 8.39 -6.02 12.05
C GLY A 69 7.05 -5.53 12.61
N VAL A 70 5.94 -5.72 11.88
CA VAL A 70 4.63 -6.01 12.51
C VAL A 70 3.86 -7.05 11.69
N ALA A 71 4.37 -8.28 11.66
CA ALA A 71 3.58 -9.47 11.32
C ALA A 71 2.85 -9.89 12.60
N PRO A 72 1.51 -9.71 12.73
CA PRO A 72 0.61 -10.78 12.27
C PRO A 72 -0.81 -10.35 11.83
N PHE A 73 -1.22 -9.08 11.87
CA PHE A 73 -2.64 -8.72 11.67
C PHE A 73 -3.13 -8.68 10.21
N VAL A 74 -2.21 -8.81 9.23
CA VAL A 74 -2.59 -8.96 7.82
C VAL A 74 -3.00 -10.42 7.47
N GLY A 75 -2.87 -11.35 8.42
CA GLY A 75 -3.04 -12.79 8.17
C GLY A 75 -4.48 -13.30 8.03
N LEU A 76 -5.51 -12.54 8.42
CA LEU A 76 -6.89 -13.09 8.48
C LEU A 76 -7.83 -12.62 7.37
N PHE A 77 -7.52 -11.53 6.66
CA PHE A 77 -8.38 -11.04 5.56
C PHE A 77 -7.64 -10.76 4.23
N GLY A 78 -6.31 -10.95 4.16
CA GLY A 78 -5.52 -10.68 2.94
C GLY A 78 -5.05 -11.90 2.14
N GLY A 79 -5.25 -13.13 2.63
CA GLY A 79 -4.63 -14.32 2.04
C GLY A 79 -5.25 -14.81 0.73
N ILE A 80 -6.55 -14.61 0.55
CA ILE A 80 -7.31 -15.32 -0.50
C ILE A 80 -7.32 -14.55 -1.83
N THR A 81 -7.33 -13.21 -1.82
CA THR A 81 -7.40 -12.41 -3.06
C THR A 81 -6.03 -11.97 -3.60
N ILE A 82 -5.00 -11.87 -2.76
CA ILE A 82 -3.64 -11.45 -3.17
C ILE A 82 -2.92 -12.57 -3.94
N SER A 83 -3.18 -13.84 -3.60
CA SER A 83 -2.50 -14.97 -4.23
C SER A 83 -2.93 -15.18 -5.69
N GLU A 84 -4.22 -15.00 -5.99
CA GLU A 84 -4.73 -15.03 -7.37
C GLU A 84 -4.24 -13.84 -8.20
N LEU A 85 -4.25 -12.63 -7.63
CA LEU A 85 -3.70 -11.45 -8.30
C LEU A 85 -2.20 -11.58 -8.59
N LYS A 86 -1.42 -12.16 -7.68
CA LYS A 86 0.01 -12.45 -7.91
C LYS A 86 0.21 -13.46 -9.04
N LYS A 87 -0.64 -14.47 -9.15
CA LYS A 87 -0.59 -15.45 -10.25
C LYS A 87 -0.93 -14.81 -11.59
N VAL A 88 -1.98 -13.99 -11.64
CA VAL A 88 -2.38 -13.25 -12.86
C VAL A 88 -1.29 -12.24 -13.28
N ALA A 89 -0.73 -11.50 -12.32
CA ALA A 89 0.35 -10.56 -12.58
C ALA A 89 1.64 -11.26 -13.06
N ALA A 90 1.97 -12.42 -12.49
CA ALA A 90 3.11 -13.23 -12.94
C ALA A 90 2.90 -13.77 -14.37
N ALA A 91 1.71 -14.27 -14.68
CA ALA A 91 1.39 -14.75 -16.04
C ALA A 91 1.48 -13.61 -17.07
N ALA A 92 0.88 -12.45 -16.78
CA ALA A 92 0.94 -11.28 -17.64
C ALA A 92 2.37 -10.73 -17.82
N SER A 93 3.17 -10.75 -16.75
CA SER A 93 4.60 -10.40 -16.77
C SER A 93 5.40 -11.31 -17.69
N THR A 94 5.20 -12.63 -17.60
CA THR A 94 5.89 -13.60 -18.45
C THR A 94 5.50 -13.43 -19.92
N GLN A 95 4.21 -13.19 -20.20
CA GLN A 95 3.75 -12.95 -21.56
C GLN A 95 4.36 -11.69 -22.18
N ALA A 96 4.41 -10.58 -21.43
CA ALA A 96 5.05 -9.35 -21.88
C ALA A 96 6.55 -9.54 -22.13
N GLY A 97 7.23 -10.34 -21.30
CA GLY A 97 8.63 -10.70 -21.51
C GLY A 97 8.86 -11.53 -22.77
N ILE A 98 8.01 -12.52 -23.04
CA ILE A 98 8.10 -13.36 -24.24
C ILE A 98 7.88 -12.51 -25.51
N GLU A 99 6.87 -11.63 -25.51
CA GLU A 99 6.57 -10.74 -26.64
C GLU A 99 7.76 -9.83 -26.97
N GLU A 100 8.38 -9.22 -25.94
CA GLU A 100 9.54 -8.35 -26.13
C GLU A 100 10.79 -9.15 -26.54
N ALA A 101 10.98 -10.37 -26.05
CA ALA A 101 12.07 -11.25 -26.48
C ALA A 101 11.93 -11.64 -27.97
N ILE A 102 10.71 -12.00 -28.40
CA ILE A 102 10.39 -12.28 -29.79
C ILE A 102 10.70 -11.04 -30.64
N LYS A 103 10.20 -9.86 -30.26
CA LYS A 103 10.47 -8.62 -30.98
C LYS A 103 11.98 -8.29 -31.05
N GLY A 104 12.69 -8.44 -29.94
CA GLY A 104 14.13 -8.19 -29.87
C GLY A 104 14.93 -9.12 -30.79
N VAL A 105 14.65 -10.43 -30.74
CA VAL A 105 15.30 -11.42 -31.63
C VAL A 105 14.86 -11.23 -33.09
N GLY A 106 13.60 -10.91 -33.33
CA GLY A 106 13.05 -10.63 -34.67
C GLY A 106 13.67 -9.42 -35.35
N SER A 107 14.10 -8.43 -34.55
CA SER A 107 14.80 -7.24 -35.06
C SER A 107 16.26 -7.51 -35.48
N ILE A 108 16.86 -8.63 -35.06
CA ILE A 108 18.23 -8.99 -35.40
C ILE A 108 18.32 -9.23 -36.91
N PHE A 109 18.92 -8.27 -37.62
CA PHE A 109 18.98 -8.24 -39.08
C PHE A 109 17.60 -8.48 -39.75
N HIS A 110 16.53 -7.91 -39.17
CA HIS A 110 15.16 -8.06 -39.67
C HIS A 110 14.73 -9.53 -39.88
N LEU A 111 15.10 -10.41 -38.96
CA LEU A 111 14.68 -11.82 -38.96
C LEU A 111 13.15 -11.98 -39.06
N GLU A 112 12.37 -11.05 -38.49
CA GLU A 112 10.91 -11.03 -38.60
C GLU A 112 10.40 -10.84 -40.05
N ALA A 113 11.16 -10.13 -40.89
CA ALA A 113 10.77 -9.81 -42.25
C ALA A 113 11.27 -10.90 -43.21
N GLY A 114 10.34 -11.69 -43.74
CA GLY A 114 10.63 -12.68 -44.79
C GLY A 114 11.12 -14.04 -44.28
N SER A 115 11.10 -14.30 -42.96
CA SER A 115 11.39 -15.66 -42.48
C SER A 115 10.16 -16.57 -42.58
N THR A 116 10.34 -17.72 -43.24
CA THR A 116 9.42 -18.87 -43.18
C THR A 116 9.67 -19.77 -41.97
N MET A 117 10.63 -19.40 -41.11
CA MET A 117 11.04 -20.18 -39.94
C MET A 117 10.13 -19.92 -38.74
N GLU A 118 9.58 -20.97 -38.11
CA GLU A 118 8.89 -20.87 -36.81
C GLU A 118 9.89 -20.75 -35.63
N TRP A 119 10.80 -19.79 -35.69
CA TRP A 119 11.81 -19.58 -34.63
C TRP A 119 11.20 -19.01 -33.34
N THR A 120 10.03 -18.39 -33.41
CA THR A 120 9.30 -17.86 -32.25
C THR A 120 8.98 -18.94 -31.22
N ASN A 121 8.74 -20.18 -31.67
CA ASN A 121 8.47 -21.34 -30.81
C ASN A 121 9.70 -21.75 -29.96
N MET A 122 10.90 -21.32 -30.32
CA MET A 122 12.11 -21.55 -29.53
C MET A 122 12.16 -20.65 -28.28
N ILE A 123 11.38 -19.57 -28.24
CA ILE A 123 11.30 -18.64 -27.12
C ILE A 123 10.05 -18.96 -26.28
N ASN A 124 10.24 -19.17 -24.99
CA ASN A 124 9.18 -19.56 -24.07
C ASN A 124 9.40 -18.97 -22.66
N ALA A 125 8.51 -19.32 -21.73
CA ALA A 125 8.52 -18.82 -20.35
C ALA A 125 9.81 -19.15 -19.57
N GLU A 126 10.55 -20.18 -19.95
CA GLU A 126 11.77 -20.62 -19.25
C GLU A 126 13.01 -19.87 -19.74
N ASN A 127 13.03 -19.43 -21.00
CA ASN A 127 14.25 -18.97 -21.66
C ASN A 127 14.24 -17.50 -22.15
N TYR A 128 13.07 -16.85 -22.22
CA TYR A 128 12.92 -15.51 -22.81
C TYR A 128 13.80 -14.41 -22.19
N SER A 129 14.20 -14.56 -20.92
CA SER A 129 15.03 -13.58 -20.19
C SER A 129 16.47 -14.08 -19.95
N ASN A 130 16.79 -15.29 -20.40
CA ASN A 130 18.12 -15.86 -20.24
C ASN A 130 19.00 -15.47 -21.44
N LYS A 131 20.02 -14.65 -21.17
CA LYS A 131 20.97 -14.17 -22.18
C LYS A 131 21.59 -15.33 -22.97
N MET A 132 22.06 -16.37 -22.28
CA MET A 132 22.71 -17.51 -22.93
C MET A 132 21.74 -18.29 -23.81
N SER A 133 20.49 -18.45 -23.37
CA SER A 133 19.49 -19.16 -24.17
C SER A 133 19.13 -18.42 -25.45
N LEU A 134 18.97 -17.10 -25.42
CA LEU A 134 18.71 -16.35 -26.66
C LEU A 134 19.92 -16.34 -27.59
N VAL A 135 21.14 -16.28 -27.05
CA VAL A 135 22.38 -16.42 -27.83
C VAL A 135 22.44 -17.79 -28.53
N GLU A 136 22.10 -18.85 -27.82
CA GLU A 136 22.08 -20.21 -28.36
C GLU A 136 21.04 -20.35 -29.48
N ILE A 137 19.83 -19.81 -29.28
CA ILE A 137 18.77 -19.79 -30.31
C ILE A 137 19.27 -19.10 -31.58
N VAL A 138 19.84 -17.89 -31.46
CA VAL A 138 20.32 -17.13 -32.61
C VAL A 138 21.50 -17.84 -33.30
N THR A 139 22.32 -18.57 -32.54
CA THR A 139 23.39 -19.42 -33.09
C THR A 139 22.84 -20.62 -33.86
N ILE A 140 21.77 -21.26 -33.35
CA ILE A 140 21.07 -22.34 -34.07
C ILE A 140 20.48 -21.82 -35.38
N LEU A 141 19.88 -20.62 -35.36
CA LEU A 141 19.33 -19.99 -36.57
C LEU A 141 20.42 -19.70 -37.60
N LYS A 142 21.58 -19.20 -37.16
CA LYS A 142 22.76 -19.01 -38.02
C LYS A 142 23.16 -20.32 -38.73
N ASN A 143 23.33 -21.40 -37.96
CA ASN A 143 23.73 -22.69 -38.51
C ASN A 143 22.68 -23.25 -39.50
N LYS A 144 21.37 -23.04 -39.21
CA LYS A 144 20.29 -23.42 -40.13
C LYS A 144 20.31 -22.66 -41.46
N CYS A 145 20.74 -21.39 -41.45
CA CYS A 145 20.94 -20.62 -42.68
C CYS A 145 22.13 -21.17 -43.49
N GLU A 146 23.24 -21.51 -42.83
CA GLU A 146 24.46 -22.03 -43.44
C GLU A 146 24.27 -23.45 -44.03
N ASP A 147 23.46 -24.29 -43.37
CA ASP A 147 23.14 -25.66 -43.82
C ASP A 147 22.15 -25.72 -45.00
N GLY A 148 21.64 -24.58 -45.47
CA GLY A 148 20.67 -24.50 -46.57
C GLY A 148 19.29 -25.12 -46.25
N GLN A 149 19.01 -25.41 -44.97
CA GLN A 149 17.70 -25.90 -44.51
C GLN A 149 16.60 -24.85 -44.56
N VAL A 150 16.98 -23.57 -44.73
CA VAL A 150 16.04 -22.47 -44.87
C VAL A 150 16.45 -21.65 -46.09
N VAL A 151 15.49 -21.47 -47.01
CA VAL A 151 15.70 -20.68 -48.23
C VAL A 151 15.85 -19.20 -47.86
N GLY A 152 16.86 -18.56 -48.45
CA GLY A 152 17.44 -17.25 -48.12
C GLY A 152 16.57 -16.01 -48.24
N ASP A 153 15.29 -16.06 -47.88
CA ASP A 153 14.39 -14.90 -47.97
C ASP A 153 14.57 -13.91 -46.80
N SER A 154 15.15 -14.34 -45.67
CA SER A 154 15.42 -13.43 -44.55
C SER A 154 16.75 -12.68 -44.74
N LEU A 155 16.74 -11.39 -44.40
CA LEU A 155 17.94 -10.54 -44.36
C LEU A 155 19.00 -11.11 -43.41
N PHE A 156 18.58 -11.80 -42.34
CA PHE A 156 19.46 -12.52 -41.42
C PHE A 156 20.27 -13.63 -42.10
N CYS A 157 19.63 -14.54 -42.86
CA CYS A 157 20.35 -15.61 -43.55
C CYS A 157 21.25 -15.07 -44.67
N SER A 158 20.81 -14.04 -45.38
CA SER A 158 21.62 -13.36 -46.40
C SER A 158 22.89 -12.77 -45.80
N ALA A 159 22.77 -12.07 -44.67
CA ALA A 159 23.91 -11.54 -43.93
C ALA A 159 24.83 -12.67 -43.44
N SER A 160 24.27 -13.72 -42.84
CA SER A 160 25.02 -14.89 -42.35
C SER A 160 25.85 -15.54 -43.45
N ASN A 161 25.24 -15.83 -44.61
CA ASN A 161 25.91 -16.49 -45.72
C ASN A 161 27.02 -15.62 -46.33
N SER A 162 26.76 -14.32 -46.51
CA SER A 162 27.77 -13.40 -47.05
C SER A 162 29.02 -13.28 -46.17
N ILE A 163 28.85 -13.36 -44.84
CA ILE A 163 29.95 -13.23 -43.88
C ILE A 163 30.70 -14.56 -43.72
N ALA A 164 30.01 -15.69 -43.89
CA ALA A 164 30.66 -17.00 -43.99
C ALA A 164 31.61 -17.05 -45.21
N GLU A 165 31.20 -16.46 -46.34
CA GLU A 165 32.04 -16.37 -47.55
C GLU A 165 33.23 -15.41 -47.39
N SER A 166 33.09 -14.32 -46.63
CA SER A 166 34.16 -13.33 -46.41
C SER A 166 35.18 -13.74 -45.35
N GLY A 167 34.92 -14.81 -44.58
CA GLY A 167 35.80 -15.29 -43.51
C GLY A 167 35.67 -14.54 -42.17
N ASP A 168 34.71 -13.63 -42.03
CA ASP A 168 34.53 -12.75 -40.86
C ASP A 168 33.49 -13.30 -39.86
N THR A 169 33.30 -14.62 -39.83
CA THR A 169 32.27 -15.33 -39.04
C THR A 169 32.31 -15.01 -37.55
N PHE A 170 33.49 -14.65 -37.01
CA PHE A 170 33.66 -14.30 -35.61
C PHE A 170 32.94 -13.00 -35.23
N GLU A 171 33.09 -11.92 -36.02
CA GLU A 171 32.47 -10.63 -35.72
C GLU A 171 30.94 -10.70 -35.90
N PHE A 172 30.46 -11.46 -36.88
CA PHE A 172 29.02 -11.72 -37.01
C PHE A 172 28.47 -12.46 -35.79
N SER A 173 29.12 -13.56 -35.40
CA SER A 173 28.70 -14.38 -34.24
C SER A 173 28.69 -13.56 -32.95
N LYS A 174 29.66 -12.66 -32.79
CA LYS A 174 29.72 -11.74 -31.66
C LYS A 174 28.58 -10.71 -31.69
N ASN A 175 28.33 -10.08 -32.83
CA ASN A 175 27.27 -9.08 -32.96
C ASN A 175 25.88 -9.67 -32.71
N ILE A 176 25.56 -10.82 -33.32
CA ILE A 176 24.26 -11.48 -33.09
C ILE A 176 24.10 -11.94 -31.63
N SER A 177 25.20 -12.36 -30.99
CA SER A 177 25.19 -12.72 -29.56
C SER A 177 24.92 -11.52 -28.65
N VAL A 178 25.54 -10.37 -28.95
CA VAL A 178 25.30 -9.12 -28.20
C VAL A 178 23.84 -8.69 -28.35
N MET A 179 23.32 -8.68 -29.59
CA MET A 179 21.93 -8.30 -29.84
C MET A 179 20.93 -9.25 -29.16
N ALA A 180 21.22 -10.56 -29.16
CA ALA A 180 20.40 -11.54 -28.45
C ALA A 180 20.45 -11.35 -26.92
N ALA A 181 21.61 -11.02 -26.36
CA ALA A 181 21.75 -10.71 -24.95
C ALA A 181 21.03 -9.42 -24.55
N ASP A 182 21.04 -8.40 -25.42
CA ASP A 182 20.30 -7.16 -25.24
C ASP A 182 18.77 -7.39 -25.34
N ALA A 183 18.33 -8.25 -26.26
CA ALA A 183 16.94 -8.69 -26.36
C ALA A 183 16.46 -9.38 -25.07
N ALA A 184 17.27 -10.28 -24.49
CA ALA A 184 16.95 -10.93 -23.21
C ALA A 184 16.86 -9.92 -22.05
N GLU A 185 17.69 -8.88 -22.07
CA GLU A 185 17.64 -7.83 -21.05
C GLU A 185 16.41 -6.92 -21.22
N ALA A 186 16.06 -6.55 -22.45
CA ALA A 186 14.84 -5.81 -22.76
C ALA A 186 13.60 -6.61 -22.34
N ALA A 187 13.58 -7.92 -22.63
CA ALA A 187 12.53 -8.84 -22.24
C ALA A 187 12.38 -8.95 -20.71
N ARG A 188 13.50 -9.04 -19.99
CA ARG A 188 13.52 -9.01 -18.52
C ARG A 188 12.96 -7.70 -17.98
N LYS A 189 13.34 -6.56 -18.57
CA LYS A 189 12.84 -5.22 -18.19
C LYS A 189 11.34 -5.12 -18.44
N ALA A 190 10.86 -5.53 -19.60
CA ALA A 190 9.43 -5.54 -19.95
C ALA A 190 8.60 -6.37 -18.96
N ALA A 191 9.04 -7.60 -18.66
CA ALA A 191 8.42 -8.44 -17.64
C ALA A 191 8.38 -7.73 -16.27
N SER A 192 9.52 -7.20 -15.80
CA SER A 192 9.59 -6.53 -14.50
C SER A 192 8.71 -5.27 -14.41
N ASN A 193 8.63 -4.49 -15.49
CA ASN A 193 7.79 -3.30 -15.56
C ASN A 193 6.31 -3.69 -15.52
N LYS A 194 5.92 -4.74 -16.25
CA LYS A 194 4.54 -5.21 -16.26
C LYS A 194 4.12 -5.77 -14.91
N LEU A 195 5.02 -6.47 -14.22
CA LEU A 195 4.80 -6.93 -12.86
C LEU A 195 4.61 -5.75 -11.89
N ALA A 196 5.45 -4.72 -12.00
CA ALA A 196 5.36 -3.52 -11.17
C ALA A 196 4.06 -2.73 -11.41
N GLU A 197 3.63 -2.59 -12.67
CA GLU A 197 2.35 -1.97 -13.04
C GLU A 197 1.15 -2.69 -12.39
N MET A 198 1.13 -4.02 -12.50
CA MET A 198 0.04 -4.87 -12.00
C MET A 198 0.02 -5.01 -10.47
N THR A 199 1.16 -4.82 -9.81
CA THR A 199 1.30 -4.88 -8.35
C THR A 199 1.36 -3.51 -7.69
N SER A 200 1.25 -2.43 -8.46
CA SER A 200 1.30 -1.08 -7.93
C SER A 200 0.15 -0.81 -6.95
N VAL A 201 0.43 0.02 -5.94
CA VAL A 201 -0.55 0.44 -4.94
C VAL A 201 -1.76 1.10 -5.62
N GLY A 202 -1.56 1.83 -6.73
CA GLY A 202 -2.64 2.42 -7.51
C GLY A 202 -3.64 1.36 -8.05
N THR A 203 -3.13 0.25 -8.58
CA THR A 203 -3.96 -0.85 -9.10
C THR A 203 -4.64 -1.64 -7.97
N ILE A 204 -3.95 -1.85 -6.85
CA ILE A 204 -4.50 -2.57 -5.68
C ILE A 204 -5.58 -1.74 -4.97
N CYS A 205 -5.35 -0.44 -4.76
CA CYS A 205 -6.29 0.46 -4.09
C CYS A 205 -7.48 0.87 -4.95
N SER A 206 -7.40 0.68 -6.27
CA SER A 206 -8.54 0.87 -7.19
C SER A 206 -9.36 -0.40 -7.38
N ASN A 207 -8.92 -1.54 -6.85
CA ASN A 207 -9.66 -2.78 -6.98
C ASN A 207 -10.93 -2.74 -6.10
N PRO A 208 -12.14 -2.84 -6.68
CA PRO A 208 -13.39 -2.73 -5.94
C PRO A 208 -13.52 -3.79 -4.83
N VAL A 209 -12.90 -4.96 -5.01
CA VAL A 209 -12.87 -6.03 -4.00
C VAL A 209 -12.06 -5.59 -2.77
N VAL A 210 -10.93 -4.92 -2.99
CA VAL A 210 -10.05 -4.44 -1.91
C VAL A 210 -10.71 -3.26 -1.18
N ILE A 211 -11.33 -2.34 -1.91
CA ILE A 211 -12.08 -1.22 -1.34
C ILE A 211 -13.24 -1.73 -0.47
N SER A 212 -13.99 -2.72 -0.96
CA SER A 212 -15.05 -3.39 -0.21
C SER A 212 -14.54 -3.97 1.11
N ALA A 213 -13.42 -4.70 1.08
CA ALA A 213 -12.81 -5.27 2.28
C ALA A 213 -12.37 -4.20 3.28
N ILE A 214 -11.74 -3.11 2.81
CA ILE A 214 -11.32 -1.98 3.65
C ILE A 214 -12.53 -1.34 4.35
N VAL A 215 -13.62 -1.11 3.63
CA VAL A 215 -14.85 -0.54 4.19
C VAL A 215 -15.42 -1.44 5.29
N VAL A 216 -15.45 -2.75 5.08
CA VAL A 216 -15.93 -3.71 6.11
C VAL A 216 -15.06 -3.68 7.36
N VAL A 217 -13.72 -3.61 7.21
CA VAL A 217 -12.79 -3.51 8.35
C VAL A 217 -13.00 -2.21 9.12
N ILE A 218 -13.20 -1.08 8.43
CA ILE A 218 -13.48 0.21 9.07
C ILE A 218 -14.78 0.14 9.88
N ILE A 219 -15.85 -0.44 9.32
CA ILE A 219 -17.12 -0.62 10.03
C ILE A 219 -16.92 -1.50 11.28
N ALA A 220 -16.17 -2.60 11.17
CA ALA A 220 -15.88 -3.48 12.30
C ALA A 220 -15.11 -2.75 13.42
N VAL A 221 -14.13 -1.91 13.07
CA VAL A 221 -13.37 -1.09 14.04
C VAL A 221 -14.27 -0.06 14.72
N ILE A 222 -15.13 0.63 13.98
CA ILE A 222 -16.10 1.58 14.54
C ILE A 222 -17.03 0.86 15.54
N LEU A 223 -17.57 -0.30 15.17
CA LEU A 223 -18.42 -1.11 16.06
C LEU A 223 -17.66 -1.56 17.31
N LEU A 224 -16.40 -1.93 17.18
CA LEU A 224 -15.54 -2.32 18.31
C LEU A 224 -15.30 -1.14 19.26
N ILE A 225 -15.03 0.05 18.75
CA ILE A 225 -14.86 1.27 19.55
C ILE A 225 -16.16 1.60 20.30
N ILE A 226 -17.31 1.62 19.60
CA ILE A 226 -18.63 1.86 20.21
C ILE A 226 -18.91 0.82 21.30
N TYR A 227 -18.65 -0.45 21.03
CA TYR A 227 -18.81 -1.54 21.98
C TYR A 227 -17.96 -1.32 23.24
N LEU A 228 -16.68 -0.95 23.10
CA LEU A 228 -15.80 -0.67 24.23
C LEU A 228 -16.30 0.52 25.06
N ILE A 229 -16.78 1.60 24.43
CA ILE A 229 -17.37 2.76 25.12
C ILE A 229 -18.61 2.33 25.91
N LEU A 230 -19.53 1.58 25.30
CA LEU A 230 -20.74 1.09 25.97
C LEU A 230 -20.42 0.14 27.12
N ARG A 231 -19.47 -0.77 26.93
CA ARG A 231 -19.01 -1.69 27.97
C ARG A 231 -18.40 -0.93 29.15
N TYR A 232 -17.59 0.08 28.87
CA TYR A 232 -17.01 0.95 29.89
C TYR A 232 -18.10 1.69 30.69
N ARG A 233 -19.10 2.27 30.02
CA ARG A 233 -20.22 2.96 30.68
C ARG A 233 -21.05 2.02 31.57
N ARG A 234 -21.34 0.78 31.12
CA ARG A 234 -22.07 -0.21 31.92
C ARG A 234 -21.31 -0.57 33.19
N LYS A 235 -20.00 -0.82 33.10
CA LYS A 235 -19.16 -1.18 34.25
C LYS A 235 -19.11 -0.04 35.28
N LYS A 236 -19.00 1.21 34.83
CA LYS A 236 -19.06 2.40 35.72
C LYS A 236 -20.42 2.52 36.43
N LYS A 237 -21.54 2.21 35.76
CA LYS A 237 -22.88 2.24 36.38
C LYS A 237 -23.04 1.16 37.47
N MET A 238 -22.52 -0.04 37.25
CA MET A 238 -22.55 -1.13 38.25
C MET A 238 -21.76 -0.76 39.50
N ASN A 239 -20.51 -0.29 39.34
CA ASN A 239 -19.66 0.09 40.47
C ASN A 239 -20.26 1.21 41.33
N LYS A 240 -20.95 2.18 40.69
CA LYS A 240 -21.68 3.22 41.42
C LYS A 240 -22.82 2.64 42.26
N LYS A 241 -23.61 1.71 41.70
CA LYS A 241 -24.70 1.06 42.43
C LYS A 241 -24.19 0.29 43.64
N ASP A 242 -23.10 -0.46 43.49
CA ASP A 242 -22.52 -1.23 44.60
C ASP A 242 -22.06 -0.30 45.74
N HIS A 243 -21.52 0.87 45.41
CA HIS A 243 -21.12 1.86 46.41
C HIS A 243 -22.31 2.47 47.17
N TYR A 244 -23.39 2.86 46.47
CA TYR A 244 -24.62 3.33 47.12
C TYR A 244 -25.30 2.25 47.97
N THR A 245 -25.23 0.98 47.54
CA THR A 245 -25.81 -0.14 48.29
C THR A 245 -25.05 -0.41 49.59
N LYS A 246 -23.73 -0.14 49.63
CA LYS A 246 -22.94 -0.20 50.86
C LYS A 246 -23.28 0.92 51.83
N LEU A 247 -23.40 2.16 51.34
CA LEU A 247 -23.72 3.33 52.16
C LEU A 247 -25.12 3.28 52.81
N LEU A 248 -26.07 2.53 52.23
CA LEU A 248 -27.43 2.36 52.79
C LEU A 248 -27.55 1.24 53.83
N LYS A 249 -26.51 0.44 54.04
CA LYS A 249 -26.50 -0.67 55.01
C LYS A 249 -25.78 -0.33 56.32
N GLU A 250 -25.06 0.78 56.37
CA GLU A 250 -24.59 1.44 57.61
C GLU A 250 -25.66 2.41 58.12
#